data_AF-A0A8C3X3Q4-F1
#
_entry.id   AF-A0A8C3X3Q4-F1
#
_cell.length_a   1.000
_cell.length_b   1.000
_cell.length_c   1.000
_cell.angle_alpha   90.00
_cell.angle_beta   90.00
_cell.angle_gamma   90.00
#
_symmetry.space_group_name_H-M   'P 1'
#
loop_
_entity.id
_entity.type
_entity.pdbx_description
1 polymer ?
#
loop_
_entity_poly.entity_id
_entity_poly.type
_entity_poly.pdbx_seq_one_letter_code
_entity_poly.pdbx_strand_id
1 'polypeptide(L)'
;MPECWDGEHDIETPYGLLHVVIRGSPKGNRPAILTYHDVGLNHKLCFNTFFNFEDMQEITKHFVVCHVDAPGQQVGASQFPQGYQFPSMEQLAAMLPSVVQHFGFKYIIGIGVGAGAYVLAKFALIFPDLVEGLVLINIDPNGKGWIDWAATKLSGLTSTLPDTVLSHLFSQEELVSNTELVQSYRQQIGNVVNQANLQLFWNMYNSRRDLDINRPGTVPNAKTLRCPVMLVVGDNAPAEDGVVECNSKLDPTTTTFLKMADSGGLPQVTQPGKLTEAFKYFLQGMGYIAYLKDRRLSGGAVPSASMTRLARSRTASLTSTSSVDGSRPQACTHSESSEGLGQVNHTMEVSC
;
A
#
# COMPACT_ATOMS: atom_id res chain seq x y z
N MET A 1 17.88 -34.01 3.15
CA MET A 1 16.44 -33.71 3.01
C MET A 1 16.28 -32.25 3.37
N PRO A 2 15.60 -31.38 2.59
CA PRO A 2 15.32 -30.05 3.11
C PRO A 2 14.35 -30.23 4.29
N GLU A 3 14.72 -29.74 5.46
CA GLU A 3 13.82 -29.70 6.62
C GLU A 3 12.52 -28.98 6.20
N CYS A 4 11.38 -29.56 6.55
CA CYS A 4 10.10 -28.92 6.31
C CYS A 4 9.98 -27.76 7.31
N TRP A 5 10.31 -26.56 6.86
CA TRP A 5 10.23 -25.35 7.68
C TRP A 5 8.79 -24.91 7.97
N ASP A 6 7.76 -25.56 7.43
CA ASP A 6 6.35 -25.21 7.68
C ASP A 6 6.02 -25.26 9.18
N GLY A 7 5.59 -24.14 9.74
CA GLY A 7 5.38 -24.00 11.17
C GLY A 7 5.79 -22.64 11.73
N GLU A 8 5.71 -22.54 13.06
CA GLU A 8 6.07 -21.36 13.83
C GLU A 8 7.52 -21.46 14.32
N HIS A 9 8.26 -20.35 14.26
CA HIS A 9 9.66 -20.26 14.65
C HIS A 9 9.92 -18.94 15.39
N ASP A 10 10.74 -18.98 16.43
CA ASP A 10 11.23 -17.78 17.10
C ASP A 10 12.70 -17.57 16.72
N ILE A 11 12.95 -16.52 15.94
CA ILE A 11 14.28 -16.22 15.39
C ILE A 11 15.00 -15.24 16.30
N GLU A 12 16.18 -15.63 16.79
CA GLU A 12 17.07 -14.71 17.50
C GLU A 12 17.61 -13.63 16.55
N THR A 13 17.49 -12.38 16.96
CA THR A 13 17.99 -11.22 16.21
C THR A 13 18.78 -10.30 17.14
N PRO A 14 19.55 -9.33 16.61
CA PRO A 14 20.26 -8.35 17.44
C PRO A 14 19.37 -7.51 18.37
N TYR A 15 18.04 -7.50 18.14
CA TYR A 15 17.08 -6.68 18.89
C TYR A 15 16.00 -7.51 19.58
N GLY A 16 16.27 -8.81 19.82
CA GLY A 16 15.36 -9.73 20.51
C GLY A 16 14.80 -10.83 19.59
N LEU A 17 13.87 -11.62 20.12
CA LEU A 17 13.20 -12.68 19.37
C LEU A 17 12.19 -12.10 18.39
N LEU A 18 12.18 -12.63 17.17
CA LEU A 18 11.19 -12.32 16.15
C LEU A 18 10.42 -13.60 15.79
N HIS A 19 9.13 -13.60 16.11
CA HIS A 19 8.25 -14.71 15.79
C HIS A 19 7.88 -14.69 14.31
N VAL A 20 8.01 -15.84 13.65
CA VAL A 20 7.65 -16.01 12.23
C VAL A 20 6.91 -17.30 11.99
N VAL A 21 6.02 -17.29 10.99
CA VAL A 21 5.29 -18.48 10.54
C VAL A 21 5.62 -18.72 9.07
N ILE A 22 6.22 -19.87 8.79
CA ILE A 22 6.49 -20.32 7.43
C ILE A 22 5.33 -21.16 6.93
N ARG A 23 4.90 -20.91 5.69
CA ARG A 23 3.93 -21.72 4.95
C ARG A 23 4.50 -22.17 3.62
N GLY A 24 4.34 -23.45 3.31
CA GLY A 24 4.87 -24.06 2.10
C GLY A 24 6.37 -24.37 2.20
N SER A 25 7.00 -24.64 1.06
CA SER A 25 8.42 -25.01 0.98
C SER A 25 9.15 -24.15 -0.05
N PRO A 26 10.43 -23.80 0.19
CA PRO A 26 11.24 -23.08 -0.80
C PRO A 26 11.30 -23.84 -2.13
N LYS A 27 11.07 -23.13 -3.24
CA LYS A 27 11.04 -23.74 -4.59
C LYS A 27 12.16 -23.19 -5.46
N GLY A 28 13.29 -23.91 -5.48
CA GLY A 28 14.47 -23.53 -6.27
C GLY A 28 15.00 -22.16 -5.87
N ASN A 29 15.28 -21.31 -6.86
CA ASN A 29 15.80 -19.95 -6.65
C ASN A 29 14.69 -18.89 -6.55
N ARG A 30 13.42 -19.28 -6.30
CA ARG A 30 12.34 -18.30 -6.16
C ARG A 30 12.48 -17.52 -4.85
N PRO A 31 12.14 -16.22 -4.84
CA PRO A 31 12.13 -15.43 -3.62
C PRO A 31 11.08 -15.94 -2.63
N ALA A 32 11.27 -15.69 -1.34
CA ALA A 32 10.23 -15.87 -0.34
C ALA A 32 9.25 -14.70 -0.37
N ILE A 33 7.95 -14.95 -0.23
CA ILE A 33 6.98 -13.88 0.03
C ILE A 33 7.04 -13.59 1.53
N LEU A 34 7.59 -12.45 1.93
CA LEU A 34 7.72 -12.06 3.33
C LEU A 34 6.65 -11.01 3.67
N THR A 35 5.84 -11.25 4.70
CA THR A 35 4.79 -10.31 5.10
C THR A 35 5.09 -9.63 6.42
N TYR A 36 4.75 -8.35 6.55
CA TYR A 36 4.85 -7.61 7.81
C TYR A 36 3.55 -6.83 8.07
N HIS A 37 2.93 -7.06 9.22
CA HIS A 37 1.59 -6.53 9.53
C HIS A 37 1.61 -5.09 10.05
N ASP A 38 0.42 -4.48 10.15
CA ASP A 38 0.23 -3.15 10.73
C ASP A 38 0.05 -3.19 12.26
N VAL A 39 0.11 -2.04 12.92
CA VAL A 39 -0.14 -1.91 14.36
C VAL A 39 -1.56 -2.34 14.71
N GLY A 40 -1.72 -3.03 15.85
CA GLY A 40 -3.00 -3.59 16.27
C GLY A 40 -3.30 -4.95 15.68
N LEU A 41 -2.53 -5.37 14.68
CA LEU A 41 -2.71 -6.65 14.02
C LEU A 41 -1.55 -7.58 14.36
N ASN A 42 -1.68 -8.81 13.89
CA ASN A 42 -0.60 -9.78 13.68
C ASN A 42 -0.79 -10.40 12.30
N HIS A 43 0.04 -11.36 11.90
CA HIS A 43 -0.08 -11.98 10.58
C HIS A 43 -1.47 -12.58 10.34
N LYS A 44 -2.10 -13.17 11.36
CA LYS A 44 -3.43 -13.78 11.23
C LYS A 44 -4.49 -12.72 10.93
N LEU A 45 -4.55 -11.66 11.75
CA LEU A 45 -5.52 -10.59 11.58
C LEU A 45 -5.26 -9.73 10.33
N CYS A 46 -4.01 -9.65 9.88
CA CYS A 46 -3.63 -8.80 8.75
C CYS A 46 -3.74 -9.51 7.40
N PHE A 47 -3.38 -10.79 7.33
CA PHE A 47 -3.12 -11.48 6.07
C PHE A 47 -3.89 -12.78 5.84
N ASN A 48 -4.49 -13.42 6.85
CA ASN A 48 -5.15 -14.72 6.63
C ASN A 48 -6.27 -14.63 5.59
N THR A 49 -7.12 -13.59 5.64
CA THR A 49 -8.19 -13.40 4.64
C THR A 49 -7.63 -13.32 3.23
N PHE A 50 -6.51 -12.62 3.05
CA PHE A 50 -5.86 -12.45 1.75
C PHE A 50 -5.19 -13.74 1.26
N PHE A 51 -4.36 -14.37 2.09
CA PHE A 51 -3.60 -15.56 1.72
C PHE A 51 -4.43 -16.85 1.66
N ASN A 52 -5.60 -16.88 2.31
CA ASN A 52 -6.57 -17.99 2.19
C ASN A 52 -7.59 -17.79 1.07
N PHE A 53 -7.54 -16.66 0.34
CA PHE A 53 -8.37 -16.46 -0.84
C PHE A 53 -7.99 -17.47 -1.94
N GLU A 54 -8.98 -18.10 -2.60
CA GLU A 54 -8.75 -19.22 -3.54
C GLU A 54 -7.71 -18.87 -4.62
N ASP A 55 -7.86 -17.71 -5.27
CA ASP A 55 -6.94 -17.30 -6.33
C ASP A 55 -5.53 -16.99 -5.78
N MET A 56 -5.42 -16.54 -4.53
CA MET A 56 -4.13 -16.26 -3.89
C MET A 56 -3.41 -17.56 -3.54
N GLN A 57 -4.14 -18.62 -3.19
CA GLN A 57 -3.57 -19.94 -2.98
C GLN A 57 -2.96 -20.54 -4.26
N GLU A 58 -3.53 -20.24 -5.44
CA GLU A 58 -2.91 -20.64 -6.72
C GLU A 58 -1.54 -19.96 -6.93
N ILE A 59 -1.39 -18.72 -6.48
CA ILE A 59 -0.11 -18.01 -6.52
C ILE A 59 0.87 -18.60 -5.51
N THR A 60 0.46 -18.73 -4.24
CA THR A 60 1.35 -19.11 -3.13
C THR A 60 1.81 -20.56 -3.22
N LYS A 61 1.13 -21.44 -3.97
CA LYS A 61 1.66 -22.77 -4.35
C LYS A 61 3.05 -22.70 -4.98
N HIS A 62 3.46 -21.57 -5.54
CA HIS A 62 4.75 -21.41 -6.20
C HIS A 62 5.84 -20.78 -5.35
N PHE A 63 5.53 -20.32 -4.13
CA PHE A 63 6.43 -19.58 -3.27
C PHE A 63 6.41 -20.17 -1.85
N VAL A 64 7.48 -19.95 -1.10
CA VAL A 64 7.41 -20.04 0.36
C VAL A 64 6.88 -18.71 0.89
N VAL A 65 5.97 -18.76 1.86
CA VAL A 65 5.45 -17.56 2.52
C VAL A 65 5.99 -17.51 3.95
N CYS A 66 6.61 -16.39 4.31
CA CYS A 66 7.16 -16.11 5.63
C CYS A 66 6.39 -14.96 6.26
N HIS A 67 5.49 -15.27 7.18
CA HIS A 67 4.74 -14.28 7.93
C HIS A 67 5.53 -13.84 9.15
N VAL A 68 5.84 -12.54 9.25
CA VAL A 68 6.52 -11.97 10.42
C VAL A 68 5.50 -11.34 11.35
N ASP A 69 5.56 -11.70 12.62
CA ASP A 69 4.89 -10.97 13.70
C ASP A 69 5.87 -10.01 14.37
N ALA A 70 5.51 -8.74 14.46
CA ALA A 70 6.28 -7.75 15.18
C ALA A 70 6.46 -8.18 16.65
N PRO A 71 7.57 -7.78 17.32
CA PRO A 71 7.87 -8.24 18.67
C PRO A 71 6.69 -8.08 19.64
N GLY A 72 6.28 -9.19 20.26
CA GLY A 72 5.21 -9.23 21.26
C GLY A 72 3.80 -9.07 20.70
N GLN A 73 3.60 -9.10 19.39
CA GLN A 73 2.29 -9.01 18.72
C GLN A 73 1.73 -10.38 18.30
N GLN A 74 2.55 -11.45 18.34
CA GLN A 74 2.09 -12.79 18.05
C GLN A 74 1.01 -13.28 19.04
N VAL A 75 0.18 -14.22 18.62
CA VAL A 75 -0.89 -14.77 19.46
C VAL A 75 -0.29 -15.43 20.71
N GLY A 76 -0.77 -15.06 21.89
CA GLY A 76 -0.28 -15.62 23.15
C GLY A 76 1.06 -15.03 23.63
N ALA A 77 1.53 -13.93 23.02
CA ALA A 77 2.75 -13.26 23.46
C ALA A 77 2.67 -12.83 24.94
N SER A 78 3.74 -13.16 25.68
CA SER A 78 3.93 -12.67 27.05
C SER A 78 4.11 -11.16 27.06
N GLN A 79 3.63 -10.51 28.12
CA GLN A 79 3.81 -9.08 28.31
C GLN A 79 5.31 -8.78 28.57
N PHE A 80 5.85 -7.77 27.88
CA PHE A 80 7.19 -7.27 28.14
C PHE A 80 7.30 -6.64 29.55
N PRO A 81 8.47 -6.69 30.19
CA PRO A 81 8.67 -6.09 31.50
C PRO A 81 8.49 -4.57 31.46
N GLN A 82 8.17 -3.97 32.60
CA GLN A 82 8.09 -2.52 32.72
C GLN A 82 9.43 -1.86 32.37
N GLY A 83 9.38 -0.79 31.58
CA GLY A 83 10.58 -0.08 31.11
C GLY A 83 11.31 -0.75 29.93
N TYR A 84 10.75 -1.82 29.37
CA TYR A 84 11.27 -2.45 28.16
C TYR A 84 11.44 -1.44 27.02
N GLN A 85 12.63 -1.43 26.42
CA GLN A 85 12.96 -0.58 25.29
C GLN A 85 12.55 -1.30 24.00
N PHE A 86 11.39 -0.94 23.47
CA PHE A 86 10.89 -1.52 22.23
C PHE A 86 11.81 -1.17 21.04
N PRO A 87 12.10 -2.10 20.11
CA PRO A 87 12.94 -1.82 18.96
C PRO A 87 12.38 -0.67 18.11
N SER A 88 13.23 0.27 17.71
CA SER A 88 12.85 1.34 16.79
C SER A 88 12.41 0.81 15.43
N MET A 89 11.68 1.59 14.64
CA MET A 89 11.27 1.18 13.28
C MET A 89 12.44 0.78 12.39
N GLU A 90 13.60 1.41 12.56
CA GLU A 90 14.84 1.04 11.87
C GLU A 90 15.43 -0.27 12.40
N GLN A 91 15.40 -0.49 13.71
CA GLN A 91 15.82 -1.75 14.32
C GLN A 91 14.91 -2.90 13.92
N LEU A 92 13.59 -2.71 13.86
CA LEU A 92 12.64 -3.70 13.33
C LEU A 92 13.01 -4.13 11.90
N ALA A 93 13.36 -3.18 11.03
CA ALA A 93 13.84 -3.48 9.69
C ALA A 93 15.18 -4.25 9.71
N ALA A 94 16.07 -3.90 10.63
CA ALA A 94 17.36 -4.56 10.81
C ALA A 94 17.29 -5.95 11.50
N MET A 95 16.11 -6.38 11.97
CA MET A 95 15.87 -7.76 12.43
C MET A 95 15.70 -8.73 11.25
N LEU A 96 15.15 -8.26 10.12
CA LEU A 96 14.79 -9.09 8.96
C LEU A 96 15.95 -9.84 8.27
N PRO A 97 17.20 -9.32 8.20
CA PRO A 97 18.33 -10.11 7.72
C PRO A 97 18.51 -11.43 8.47
N SER A 98 18.22 -11.47 9.78
CA SER A 98 18.34 -12.69 10.59
C SER A 98 17.33 -13.75 10.14
N VAL A 99 16.12 -13.34 9.77
CA VAL A 99 15.09 -14.23 9.20
C VAL A 99 15.52 -14.75 7.83
N VAL A 100 15.96 -13.85 6.95
CA VAL A 100 16.44 -14.20 5.60
C VAL A 100 17.60 -15.21 5.67
N GLN A 101 18.56 -14.96 6.57
CA GLN A 101 19.71 -15.83 6.78
C GLN A 101 19.31 -17.18 7.40
N HIS A 102 18.44 -17.18 8.41
CA HIS A 102 18.03 -18.39 9.12
C HIS A 102 17.42 -19.43 8.16
N PHE A 103 16.51 -19.00 7.28
CA PHE A 103 15.86 -19.89 6.31
C PHE A 103 16.61 -20.00 4.98
N GLY A 104 17.76 -19.36 4.83
CA GLY A 104 18.56 -19.38 3.60
C GLY A 104 17.84 -18.78 2.39
N PHE A 105 16.97 -17.78 2.60
CA PHE A 105 16.31 -17.09 1.50
C PHE A 105 17.35 -16.26 0.74
N LYS A 106 17.38 -16.42 -0.58
CA LYS A 106 18.27 -15.60 -1.43
C LYS A 106 17.75 -14.17 -1.54
N TYR A 107 16.43 -14.03 -1.73
CA TYR A 107 15.74 -12.77 -1.89
C TYR A 107 14.30 -12.88 -1.35
N ILE A 108 13.68 -11.72 -1.10
CA ILE A 108 12.27 -11.64 -0.74
C ILE A 108 11.45 -10.78 -1.71
N ILE A 109 10.15 -11.07 -1.77
CA ILE A 109 9.11 -10.14 -2.22
C ILE A 109 8.32 -9.77 -0.97
N GLY A 110 8.39 -8.50 -0.57
CA GLY A 110 7.77 -8.00 0.66
C GLY A 110 6.31 -7.59 0.45
N ILE A 111 5.42 -7.94 1.38
CA ILE A 111 4.05 -7.42 1.45
C ILE A 111 3.82 -6.82 2.84
N GLY A 112 3.68 -5.50 2.91
CA GLY A 112 3.53 -4.78 4.17
C GLY A 112 2.24 -3.97 4.23
N VAL A 113 1.67 -3.83 5.43
CA VAL A 113 0.53 -2.94 5.70
C VAL A 113 0.94 -1.91 6.75
N GLY A 114 0.72 -0.62 6.48
CA GLY A 114 0.99 0.49 7.41
C GLY A 114 2.39 0.45 8.01
N ALA A 115 2.51 0.19 9.31
CA ALA A 115 3.80 0.02 9.99
C ALA A 115 4.68 -1.05 9.34
N GLY A 116 4.11 -2.18 8.92
CA GLY A 116 4.83 -3.21 8.20
C GLY A 116 5.29 -2.77 6.81
N ALA A 117 4.50 -1.94 6.11
CA ALA A 117 4.93 -1.34 4.85
C ALA A 117 6.14 -0.41 5.06
N TYR A 118 6.11 0.41 6.11
CA TYR A 118 7.25 1.25 6.50
C TYR A 118 8.49 0.40 6.83
N VAL A 119 8.35 -0.65 7.63
CA VAL A 119 9.48 -1.54 8.01
C VAL A 119 10.09 -2.19 6.77
N LEU A 120 9.28 -2.71 5.85
CA LEU A 120 9.78 -3.34 4.62
C LEU A 120 10.42 -2.34 3.66
N ALA A 121 9.88 -1.13 3.55
CA ALA A 121 10.51 -0.06 2.78
C ALA A 121 11.87 0.32 3.39
N LYS A 122 11.95 0.50 4.71
CA LYS A 122 13.21 0.79 5.42
C LYS A 122 14.21 -0.35 5.25
N PHE A 123 13.76 -1.61 5.30
CA PHE A 123 14.60 -2.79 5.05
C PHE A 123 15.19 -2.77 3.65
N ALA A 124 14.38 -2.51 2.62
CA ALA A 124 14.86 -2.40 1.23
C ALA A 124 15.80 -1.21 1.00
N LEU A 125 15.70 -0.15 1.80
CA LEU A 125 16.63 0.98 1.79
C LEU A 125 17.97 0.69 2.46
N ILE A 126 18.04 -0.32 3.35
CA ILE A 126 19.26 -0.72 4.06
C ILE A 126 19.93 -1.91 3.34
N PHE A 127 19.14 -2.88 2.89
CA PHE A 127 19.58 -4.12 2.27
C PHE A 127 18.91 -4.32 0.90
N PRO A 128 19.16 -3.41 -0.09
CA PRO A 128 18.49 -3.45 -1.38
C PRO A 128 18.70 -4.77 -2.15
N ASP A 129 19.85 -5.43 -1.94
CA ASP A 129 20.20 -6.68 -2.64
C ASP A 129 19.43 -7.90 -2.13
N LEU A 130 18.67 -7.78 -1.03
CA LEU A 130 17.82 -8.85 -0.49
C LEU A 130 16.35 -8.72 -0.92
N VAL A 131 15.98 -7.63 -1.62
CA VAL A 131 14.58 -7.31 -1.93
C VAL A 131 14.37 -7.22 -3.44
N GLU A 132 13.55 -8.12 -3.97
CA GLU A 132 13.20 -8.14 -5.40
C GLU A 132 11.97 -7.33 -5.73
N GLY A 133 11.07 -7.11 -4.77
CA GLY A 133 9.87 -6.30 -4.99
C GLY A 133 9.11 -6.04 -3.69
N LEU A 134 8.33 -4.97 -3.67
CA LEU A 134 7.52 -4.58 -2.52
C LEU A 134 6.08 -4.28 -2.90
N VAL A 135 5.14 -4.80 -2.11
CA VAL A 135 3.74 -4.39 -2.08
C VAL A 135 3.52 -3.64 -0.78
N LEU A 136 3.29 -2.33 -0.88
CA LEU A 136 3.19 -1.43 0.27
C LEU A 136 1.76 -0.90 0.37
N ILE A 137 0.99 -1.52 1.27
CA ILE A 137 -0.41 -1.20 1.53
C ILE A 137 -0.45 -0.13 2.63
N ASN A 138 -1.13 0.99 2.39
CA ASN A 138 -1.34 2.05 3.38
C ASN A 138 -0.03 2.60 4.00
N ILE A 139 1.05 2.65 3.22
CA ILE A 139 2.32 3.22 3.70
C ILE A 139 2.21 4.73 3.93
N ASP A 140 2.75 5.20 5.05
CA ASP A 140 3.06 6.60 5.26
C ASP A 140 4.58 6.74 5.44
N PRO A 141 5.29 7.39 4.50
CA PRO A 141 6.75 7.48 4.52
C PRO A 141 7.28 8.54 5.49
N ASN A 142 6.42 9.35 6.11
CA ASN A 142 6.83 10.48 6.93
C ASN A 142 6.65 10.18 8.42
N GLY A 143 7.45 10.83 9.26
CA GLY A 143 7.20 10.94 10.68
C GLY A 143 5.95 11.79 10.93
N LYS A 144 5.24 11.51 12.03
CA LYS A 144 4.07 12.32 12.38
C LYS A 144 4.49 13.77 12.65
N GLY A 145 3.86 14.71 11.95
CA GLY A 145 4.03 16.13 12.20
C GLY A 145 3.63 16.49 13.63
N TRP A 146 4.17 17.57 14.18
CA TRP A 146 3.86 18.02 15.54
C TRP A 146 2.37 18.30 15.77
N ILE A 147 1.63 18.72 14.73
CA ILE A 147 0.17 18.93 14.76
C ILE A 147 -0.56 17.60 14.89
N ASP A 148 -0.22 16.61 14.05
CA ASP A 148 -0.81 15.28 14.09
C ASP A 148 -0.49 14.57 15.41
N TRP A 149 0.71 14.78 15.94
CA TRP A 149 1.09 14.32 17.27
C TRP A 149 0.20 14.92 18.36
N ALA A 150 -0.03 16.24 18.34
CA ALA A 150 -0.88 16.92 19.32
C ALA A 150 -2.34 16.46 19.23
N ALA A 151 -2.87 16.34 18.00
CA ALA A 151 -4.21 15.81 17.77
C ALA A 151 -4.35 14.37 18.29
N THR A 152 -3.35 13.51 18.02
CA THR A 152 -3.29 12.12 18.54
C THR A 152 -3.22 12.09 20.07
N LYS A 153 -2.48 13.02 20.70
CA LYS A 153 -2.40 13.10 22.16
C LYS A 153 -3.71 13.56 22.79
N LEU A 154 -4.41 14.52 22.19
CA LEU A 154 -5.70 15.00 22.67
C LEU A 154 -6.81 13.96 22.51
N SER A 155 -6.87 13.27 21.36
CA SER A 155 -7.83 12.17 21.16
C SER A 155 -7.51 10.96 22.03
N GLY A 156 -6.23 10.70 22.31
CA GLY A 156 -5.77 9.62 23.20
C GLY A 156 -6.12 9.80 24.69
N LEU A 157 -6.52 11.00 25.13
CA LEU A 157 -6.96 11.24 26.51
C LEU A 157 -8.39 10.75 26.79
N THR A 158 -9.19 10.56 25.76
CA THR A 158 -10.62 10.18 25.88
C THR A 158 -10.94 8.83 25.23
N SER A 159 -9.99 8.21 24.51
CA SER A 159 -10.19 6.97 23.77
C SER A 159 -9.39 5.80 24.36
N THR A 160 -9.90 4.59 24.19
CA THR A 160 -9.14 3.37 24.52
C THR A 160 -8.08 3.10 23.45
N LEU A 161 -7.04 2.33 23.79
CA LEU A 161 -6.00 1.95 22.81
C LEU A 161 -6.59 1.22 21.59
N PRO A 162 -7.50 0.23 21.73
CA PRO A 162 -8.19 -0.36 20.58
C PRO A 162 -8.92 0.66 19.71
N ASP A 163 -9.66 1.61 20.28
CA ASP A 163 -10.37 2.61 19.49
C ASP A 163 -9.42 3.57 18.76
N THR A 164 -8.30 3.92 19.40
CA THR A 164 -7.24 4.72 18.76
C THR A 164 -6.65 3.97 17.57
N VAL A 165 -6.35 2.68 17.72
CA VAL A 165 -5.83 1.84 16.64
C VAL A 165 -6.86 1.67 15.51
N LEU A 166 -8.14 1.51 15.83
CA LEU A 166 -9.20 1.42 14.82
C LEU A 166 -9.28 2.69 13.97
N SER A 167 -9.08 3.87 14.55
CA SER A 167 -9.03 5.14 13.80
C SER A 167 -7.87 5.25 12.81
N HIS A 168 -6.81 4.46 13.04
CA HIS A 168 -5.69 4.32 12.10
C HIS A 168 -5.99 3.29 11.01
N LEU A 169 -6.72 2.22 11.34
CA LEU A 169 -6.98 1.11 10.41
C LEU A 169 -8.18 1.33 9.49
N PHE A 170 -9.18 2.13 9.90
CA PHE A 170 -10.46 2.26 9.21
C PHE A 170 -10.81 3.72 8.92
N SER A 171 -11.50 3.95 7.80
CA SER A 171 -12.03 5.27 7.47
C SER A 171 -13.06 5.74 8.49
N GLN A 172 -13.28 7.05 8.57
CA GLN A 172 -14.29 7.62 9.46
C GLN A 172 -15.70 7.10 9.14
N GLU A 173 -16.01 6.87 7.87
CA GLU A 173 -17.28 6.29 7.43
C GLU A 173 -17.45 4.88 7.98
N GLU A 174 -16.45 4.01 7.84
CA GLU A 174 -16.48 2.64 8.38
C GLU A 174 -16.68 2.63 9.90
N LEU A 175 -16.01 3.53 10.61
CA LEU A 175 -16.10 3.64 12.07
C LEU A 175 -17.48 4.13 12.53
N VAL A 176 -18.05 5.14 11.86
CA VAL A 176 -19.38 5.67 12.16
C VAL A 176 -20.47 4.67 11.83
N SER A 177 -20.35 3.98 10.68
CA SER A 177 -21.27 2.89 10.31
C SER A 177 -21.12 1.67 11.22
N ASN A 178 -20.00 1.55 11.93
CA ASN A 178 -19.70 0.47 12.87
C ASN A 178 -20.02 -0.91 12.28
N THR A 179 -19.50 -1.17 11.08
CA THR A 179 -19.74 -2.40 10.33
C THR A 179 -19.34 -3.65 11.13
N GLU A 180 -19.83 -4.83 10.72
CA GLU A 180 -19.44 -6.10 11.36
C GLU A 180 -17.91 -6.30 11.37
N LEU A 181 -17.23 -5.83 10.31
CA LEU A 181 -15.79 -5.86 10.22
C LEU A 181 -15.14 -5.01 11.33
N VAL A 182 -15.59 -3.76 11.50
CA VAL A 182 -15.07 -2.86 12.54
C VAL A 182 -15.34 -3.43 13.94
N GLN A 183 -16.53 -3.98 14.18
CA GLN A 183 -16.88 -4.61 15.46
C GLN A 183 -15.97 -5.82 15.75
N SER A 184 -15.75 -6.67 14.75
CA SER A 184 -14.86 -7.83 14.85
C SER A 184 -13.43 -7.40 15.17
N TYR A 185 -12.86 -6.45 14.41
CA TYR A 185 -11.50 -5.96 14.67
C TYR A 185 -11.37 -5.28 16.04
N ARG A 186 -12.38 -4.54 16.49
CA ARG A 186 -12.40 -3.98 17.86
C ARG A 186 -12.24 -5.07 18.92
N GLN A 187 -13.01 -6.15 18.80
CA GLN A 187 -12.94 -7.28 19.73
C GLN A 187 -11.60 -8.04 19.62
N GLN A 188 -11.13 -8.30 18.39
CA GLN A 188 -9.88 -9.02 18.17
C GLN A 188 -8.67 -8.23 18.70
N ILE A 189 -8.62 -6.92 18.44
CA ILE A 189 -7.56 -6.05 18.98
C ILE A 189 -7.61 -6.05 20.50
N GLY A 190 -8.80 -5.93 21.11
CA GLY A 190 -8.95 -5.89 22.57
C GLY A 190 -8.62 -7.21 23.28
N ASN A 191 -8.89 -8.35 22.65
CA ASN A 191 -8.85 -9.67 23.32
C ASN A 191 -7.70 -10.58 22.89
N VAL A 192 -7.17 -10.43 21.67
CA VAL A 192 -6.13 -11.32 21.12
C VAL A 192 -4.74 -10.72 21.20
N VAL A 193 -4.64 -9.39 21.02
CA VAL A 193 -3.36 -8.69 21.06
C VAL A 193 -3.02 -8.28 22.49
N ASN A 194 -1.79 -8.50 22.91
CA ASN A 194 -1.32 -8.06 24.23
C ASN A 194 -1.30 -6.53 24.29
N GLN A 195 -2.17 -5.92 25.11
CA GLN A 195 -2.38 -4.47 25.12
C GLN A 195 -1.13 -3.68 25.55
N ALA A 196 -0.34 -4.21 26.48
CA ALA A 196 0.89 -3.56 26.92
C ALA A 196 1.95 -3.56 25.81
N ASN A 197 2.11 -4.69 25.11
CA ASN A 197 3.02 -4.79 23.98
C ASN A 197 2.52 -3.97 22.78
N LEU A 198 1.21 -3.93 22.55
CA LEU A 198 0.59 -3.11 21.51
C LEU A 198 0.86 -1.62 21.73
N GLN A 199 0.75 -1.15 22.98
CA GLN A 199 1.06 0.24 23.33
C GLN A 199 2.50 0.60 22.97
N LEU A 200 3.46 -0.31 23.21
CA LEU A 200 4.86 -0.11 22.85
C LEU A 200 5.03 0.01 21.33
N PHE A 201 4.43 -0.90 20.57
CA PHE A 201 4.51 -0.87 19.10
C PHE A 201 3.83 0.37 18.51
N TRP A 202 2.64 0.72 19.01
CA TRP A 202 1.92 1.94 18.63
C TRP A 202 2.71 3.21 18.91
N ASN A 203 3.30 3.31 20.10
CA ASN A 203 4.16 4.45 20.44
C ASN A 203 5.36 4.54 19.50
N MET A 204 5.99 3.41 19.18
CA MET A 204 7.13 3.38 18.30
C MET A 204 6.79 3.75 16.85
N TYR A 205 5.67 3.25 16.32
CA TYR A 205 5.23 3.63 14.99
C TYR A 205 4.92 5.13 14.90
N ASN A 206 4.32 5.71 15.94
CA ASN A 206 4.03 7.14 15.99
C ASN A 206 5.26 8.05 16.18
N SER A 207 6.37 7.51 16.68
CA SER A 207 7.64 8.22 16.81
C SER A 207 8.61 7.94 15.65
N ARG A 208 8.14 7.27 14.58
CA ARG A 208 8.94 7.02 13.38
C ARG A 208 9.47 8.33 12.79
N ARG A 209 10.63 8.22 12.15
CA ARG A 209 11.20 9.30 11.34
C ARG A 209 10.74 9.17 9.90
N ASP A 210 11.11 10.13 9.08
CA ASP A 210 10.92 10.03 7.64
C ASP A 210 11.76 8.86 7.08
N LEU A 211 11.26 8.24 6.01
CA LEU A 211 12.03 7.27 5.23
C LEU A 211 13.19 7.92 4.45
N ASP A 212 13.18 9.25 4.33
CA ASP A 212 14.16 10.06 3.60
C ASP A 212 14.34 9.62 2.13
N ILE A 213 13.23 9.26 1.48
CA ILE A 213 13.21 8.90 0.06
C ILE A 213 12.97 10.13 -0.83
N ASN A 214 13.68 10.19 -1.94
CA ASN A 214 13.52 11.23 -2.94
C ASN A 214 13.46 10.62 -4.33
N ARG A 215 12.65 11.22 -5.21
CA ARG A 215 12.52 10.75 -6.60
C ARG A 215 13.88 10.91 -7.30
N PRO A 216 14.36 9.90 -8.04
CA PRO A 216 15.60 10.03 -8.80
C PRO A 216 15.60 11.29 -9.66
N GLY A 217 16.69 12.07 -9.57
CA GLY A 217 16.87 13.31 -10.33
C GLY A 217 16.30 14.59 -9.68
N THR A 218 15.60 14.53 -8.54
CA THR A 218 15.12 15.74 -7.85
C THR A 218 16.16 16.37 -6.92
N VAL A 219 17.01 15.54 -6.31
CA VAL A 219 18.10 15.98 -5.42
C VAL A 219 19.39 15.21 -5.72
N PRO A 220 20.59 15.78 -5.47
CA PRO A 220 21.84 15.06 -5.58
C PRO A 220 21.84 13.82 -4.68
N ASN A 221 22.29 12.68 -5.21
CA ASN A 221 22.36 11.40 -4.47
C ASN A 221 21.02 10.97 -3.85
N ALA A 222 19.90 11.25 -4.54
CA ALA A 222 18.56 10.83 -4.11
C ALA A 222 18.54 9.34 -3.72
N LYS A 223 18.21 9.07 -2.46
CA LYS A 223 17.98 7.72 -1.95
C LYS A 223 16.54 7.32 -2.30
N THR A 224 16.35 6.15 -2.91
CA THR A 224 15.02 5.61 -3.21
C THR A 224 15.04 4.09 -3.22
N LEU A 225 13.87 3.47 -3.36
CA LEU A 225 13.71 2.02 -3.50
C LEU A 225 14.17 1.59 -4.91
N ARG A 226 15.11 0.63 -4.97
CA ARG A 226 15.67 0.14 -6.25
C ARG A 226 14.86 -0.98 -6.89
N CYS A 227 14.08 -1.70 -6.09
CA CYS A 227 13.21 -2.77 -6.55
C CYS A 227 11.89 -2.21 -7.10
N PRO A 228 11.16 -2.95 -7.94
CA PRO A 228 9.76 -2.69 -8.25
C PRO A 228 8.90 -2.52 -7.00
N VAL A 229 7.98 -1.55 -7.04
CA VAL A 229 7.06 -1.26 -5.94
C VAL A 229 5.62 -1.20 -6.45
N MET A 230 4.70 -1.84 -5.74
CA MET A 230 3.26 -1.66 -5.89
C MET A 230 2.72 -0.97 -4.64
N LEU A 231 2.36 0.30 -4.77
CA LEU A 231 1.66 1.05 -3.73
C LEU A 231 0.17 0.75 -3.81
N VAL A 232 -0.46 0.46 -2.66
CA VAL A 232 -1.88 0.13 -2.59
C VAL A 232 -2.55 0.96 -1.50
N VAL A 233 -3.71 1.54 -1.81
CA VAL A 233 -4.55 2.21 -0.83
C VAL A 233 -6.02 2.11 -1.23
N GLY A 234 -6.91 2.04 -0.25
CA GLY A 234 -8.34 2.12 -0.51
C GLY A 234 -8.83 3.56 -0.69
N ASP A 235 -9.90 3.74 -1.45
CA ASP A 235 -10.61 5.02 -1.48
C ASP A 235 -11.08 5.39 -0.08
N ASN A 236 -10.84 6.64 0.32
CA ASN A 236 -11.21 7.21 1.63
C ASN A 236 -10.48 6.55 2.82
N ALA A 237 -9.44 5.75 2.59
CA ALA A 237 -8.63 5.18 3.66
C ALA A 237 -7.87 6.29 4.42
N PRO A 238 -7.66 6.16 5.75
CA PRO A 238 -6.90 7.15 6.53
C PRO A 238 -5.49 7.41 6.02
N ALA A 239 -4.89 6.44 5.32
CA ALA A 239 -3.54 6.50 4.80
C ALA A 239 -3.42 7.08 3.38
N GLU A 240 -4.52 7.52 2.75
CA GLU A 240 -4.52 7.98 1.34
C GLU A 240 -3.43 9.02 1.06
N ASP A 241 -3.39 10.09 1.85
CA ASP A 241 -2.41 11.17 1.68
C ASP A 241 -0.97 10.67 1.83
N GLY A 242 -0.71 9.77 2.78
CA GLY A 242 0.59 9.16 3.01
C GLY A 242 1.06 8.33 1.80
N VAL A 243 0.16 7.56 1.20
CA VAL A 243 0.48 6.72 0.02
C VAL A 243 0.69 7.59 -1.22
N VAL A 244 -0.12 8.63 -1.41
CA VAL A 244 0.05 9.61 -2.51
C VAL A 244 1.39 10.32 -2.39
N GLU A 245 1.76 10.74 -1.18
CA GLU A 245 3.05 11.36 -0.91
C GLU A 245 4.22 10.37 -1.11
N CYS A 246 4.05 9.11 -0.72
CA CYS A 246 5.04 8.07 -1.04
C CYS A 246 5.26 7.93 -2.54
N ASN A 247 4.17 7.86 -3.32
CA ASN A 247 4.22 7.79 -4.78
C ASN A 247 4.93 9.01 -5.40
N SER A 248 4.79 10.20 -4.79
CA SER A 248 5.44 11.44 -5.22
C SER A 248 6.98 11.36 -5.11
N LYS A 249 7.49 10.56 -4.16
CA LYS A 249 8.92 10.37 -3.85
C LYS A 249 9.58 9.14 -4.52
N LEU A 250 8.82 8.24 -5.12
CA LEU A 250 9.36 7.03 -5.76
C LEU A 250 9.63 7.20 -7.26
N ASP A 251 10.47 6.32 -7.82
CA ASP A 251 10.74 6.25 -9.26
C ASP A 251 9.48 5.77 -10.01
N PRO A 252 8.94 6.57 -10.94
CA PRO A 252 7.70 6.23 -11.64
C PRO A 252 7.86 5.10 -12.66
N THR A 253 9.10 4.75 -13.04
CA THR A 253 9.37 3.67 -14.00
C THR A 253 9.30 2.28 -13.37
N THR A 254 9.48 2.20 -12.05
CA THR A 254 9.45 0.94 -11.29
C THR A 254 8.34 0.92 -10.23
N THR A 255 7.54 1.99 -10.12
CA THR A 255 6.44 2.09 -9.15
C THR A 255 5.08 2.06 -9.84
N THR A 256 4.22 1.16 -9.39
CA THR A 256 2.79 1.11 -9.74
C THR A 256 1.98 1.61 -8.57
N PHE A 257 0.97 2.46 -8.83
CA PHE A 257 0.05 2.96 -7.81
C PHE A 257 -1.37 2.44 -8.07
N LEU A 258 -1.90 1.68 -7.12
CA LEU A 258 -3.23 1.08 -7.17
C LEU A 258 -4.12 1.71 -6.08
N LYS A 259 -5.05 2.56 -6.51
CA LYS A 259 -6.13 3.06 -5.67
C LYS A 259 -7.36 2.14 -5.84
N MET A 260 -7.84 1.56 -4.75
CA MET A 260 -8.89 0.54 -4.76
C MET A 260 -10.24 1.14 -4.32
N ALA A 261 -11.12 1.38 -5.28
CA ALA A 261 -12.50 1.82 -5.02
C ALA A 261 -13.24 0.84 -4.10
N ASP A 262 -14.04 1.37 -3.17
CA ASP A 262 -14.90 0.64 -2.22
C ASP A 262 -14.18 -0.36 -1.31
N SER A 263 -12.90 -0.10 -0.99
CA SER A 263 -12.09 -1.04 -0.19
C SER A 263 -11.77 -0.56 1.23
N GLY A 264 -12.05 0.70 1.55
CA GLY A 264 -11.88 1.25 2.89
C GLY A 264 -10.45 1.14 3.40
N GLY A 265 -10.30 1.03 4.73
CA GLY A 265 -8.99 1.03 5.37
C GLY A 265 -8.19 -0.27 5.24
N LEU A 266 -8.82 -1.41 4.96
CA LEU A 266 -8.15 -2.73 4.89
C LEU A 266 -8.40 -3.42 3.53
N PRO A 267 -7.80 -2.95 2.42
CA PRO A 267 -8.08 -3.46 1.08
C PRO A 267 -7.77 -4.96 0.90
N GLN A 268 -6.79 -5.49 1.64
CA GLN A 268 -6.46 -6.91 1.63
C GLN A 268 -7.52 -7.81 2.29
N VAL A 269 -8.43 -7.21 3.07
CA VAL A 269 -9.52 -7.91 3.77
C VAL A 269 -10.85 -7.71 3.06
N THR A 270 -11.14 -6.48 2.63
CA THR A 270 -12.41 -6.11 1.99
C THR A 270 -12.45 -6.49 0.51
N GLN A 271 -11.32 -6.44 -0.20
CA GLN A 271 -11.22 -6.77 -1.62
C GLN A 271 -10.05 -7.69 -1.97
N PRO A 272 -9.92 -8.86 -1.30
CA PRO A 272 -8.80 -9.78 -1.49
C PRO A 272 -8.68 -10.25 -2.94
N GLY A 273 -9.79 -10.43 -3.67
CA GLY A 273 -9.76 -10.86 -5.07
C GLY A 273 -9.13 -9.84 -6.02
N LYS A 274 -9.49 -8.55 -5.91
CA LYS A 274 -8.87 -7.50 -6.74
C LYS A 274 -7.40 -7.30 -6.40
N LEU A 275 -7.04 -7.36 -5.11
CA LEU A 275 -5.65 -7.29 -4.69
C LEU A 275 -4.84 -8.49 -5.17
N THR A 276 -5.42 -9.70 -5.16
CA THR A 276 -4.79 -10.92 -5.67
C THR A 276 -4.49 -10.80 -7.15
N GLU A 277 -5.45 -10.29 -7.94
CA GLU A 277 -5.25 -10.07 -9.36
C GLU A 277 -4.14 -9.05 -9.64
N ALA A 278 -4.12 -7.93 -8.90
CA ALA A 278 -3.04 -6.94 -8.99
C ALA A 278 -1.67 -7.55 -8.63
N PHE A 279 -1.62 -8.35 -7.56
CA PHE A 279 -0.40 -9.03 -7.14
C PHE A 279 0.09 -10.05 -8.18
N LYS A 280 -0.82 -10.79 -8.83
CA LYS A 280 -0.51 -11.67 -9.96
C LYS A 280 0.20 -10.90 -11.08
N TYR A 281 -0.34 -9.75 -11.50
CA TYR A 281 0.28 -8.94 -12.56
C TYR A 281 1.62 -8.34 -12.13
N PHE A 282 1.74 -7.92 -10.86
CA PHE A 282 3.01 -7.45 -10.30
C PHE A 282 4.10 -8.53 -10.37
N LEU A 283 3.78 -9.77 -9.95
CA LEU A 283 4.69 -10.91 -10.07
C LEU A 283 5.05 -11.22 -11.53
N GLN A 284 4.08 -11.18 -12.44
CA GLN A 284 4.31 -11.38 -13.88
C GLN A 284 5.24 -10.32 -14.47
N GLY A 285 5.09 -9.06 -14.07
CA GLY A 285 5.99 -7.97 -14.47
C GLY A 285 7.44 -8.20 -14.04
N MET A 286 7.66 -8.91 -12.92
CA MET A 286 8.99 -9.34 -12.45
C MET A 286 9.47 -10.66 -13.08
N GLY A 287 8.70 -11.25 -14.00
CA GLY A 287 9.03 -12.50 -14.68
C GLY A 287 8.65 -13.77 -13.91
N TYR A 288 7.91 -13.64 -12.80
CA TYR A 288 7.39 -14.78 -12.05
C TYR A 288 6.01 -15.22 -12.55
N ILE A 289 5.67 -16.49 -12.38
CA ILE A 289 4.33 -17.07 -12.63
C ILE A 289 3.66 -16.67 -13.97
N ALA A 290 4.45 -16.41 -15.01
CA ALA A 290 3.98 -16.00 -16.35
C ALA A 290 2.97 -16.98 -16.99
N TYR A 291 2.94 -18.24 -16.53
CA TYR A 291 2.11 -19.32 -17.06
C TYR A 291 0.76 -19.48 -16.36
N LEU A 292 0.51 -18.78 -15.24
CA LEU A 292 -0.79 -18.82 -14.56
C LEU A 292 -1.82 -18.08 -15.42
N LYS A 293 -2.53 -18.85 -16.26
CA LYS A 293 -3.63 -18.34 -17.10
C LYS A 293 -4.80 -17.97 -16.23
N ASP A 294 -5.43 -16.84 -16.54
CA ASP A 294 -6.64 -16.40 -15.88
C ASP A 294 -7.77 -17.42 -16.11
N ARG A 295 -8.34 -17.98 -15.04
CA ARG A 295 -9.50 -18.90 -15.15
C ARG A 295 -10.71 -18.19 -15.76
N ARG A 296 -10.76 -16.85 -15.72
CA ARG A 296 -11.87 -16.03 -16.26
C ARG A 296 -11.75 -15.70 -17.76
N LEU A 297 -10.58 -15.91 -18.38
CA LEU A 297 -10.29 -15.51 -19.76
C LEU A 297 -10.00 -16.69 -20.70
N SER A 298 -10.50 -17.88 -20.42
CA SER A 298 -10.40 -19.05 -21.31
C SER A 298 -11.31 -18.93 -22.56
N GLY A 299 -11.27 -17.79 -23.24
CA GLY A 299 -12.08 -17.50 -24.42
C GLY A 299 -11.62 -16.29 -25.24
N GLY A 300 -10.31 -16.02 -25.35
CA GLY A 300 -9.80 -14.99 -26.27
C GLY A 300 -8.31 -14.74 -26.15
N ALA A 301 -7.62 -14.56 -27.27
CA ALA A 301 -6.20 -14.23 -27.30
C ALA A 301 -5.92 -12.89 -26.60
N VAL A 302 -4.91 -12.87 -25.72
CA VAL A 302 -4.50 -11.67 -24.97
C VAL A 302 -3.58 -10.82 -25.86
N PRO A 303 -3.87 -9.53 -26.13
CA PRO A 303 -2.88 -8.62 -26.67
C PRO A 303 -1.90 -8.24 -25.55
N SER A 304 -0.61 -8.19 -25.87
CA SER A 304 0.43 -7.64 -24.99
C SER A 304 0.04 -6.23 -24.54
N ALA A 305 -0.27 -6.06 -23.26
CA ALA A 305 -0.62 -4.77 -22.68
C ALA A 305 0.66 -4.03 -22.27
N SER A 306 1.23 -3.25 -23.18
CA SER A 306 1.99 -2.07 -22.77
C SER A 306 1.02 -1.09 -22.11
N MET A 307 1.17 -0.86 -20.81
CA MET A 307 0.38 0.12 -20.06
C MET A 307 0.65 1.53 -20.59
N THR A 308 -0.10 1.95 -21.60
CA THR A 308 -0.12 3.35 -22.02
C THR A 308 -1.17 4.07 -21.18
N ARG A 309 -0.73 5.12 -20.48
CA ARG A 309 -1.50 6.11 -19.71
C ARG A 309 -3.02 6.11 -19.99
N LEU A 310 -3.81 6.03 -18.92
CA LEU A 310 -5.24 6.39 -18.89
C LEU A 310 -5.48 7.70 -19.67
N ALA A 311 -6.07 7.58 -20.86
CA ALA A 311 -6.57 8.70 -21.62
C ALA A 311 -7.81 9.25 -20.90
N ARG A 312 -7.79 10.55 -20.61
CA ARG A 312 -8.95 11.30 -20.11
C ARG A 312 -10.16 11.07 -21.02
N SER A 313 -11.18 10.40 -20.51
CA SER A 313 -12.53 10.41 -21.09
C SER A 313 -13.04 11.84 -21.10
N ARG A 314 -13.14 12.45 -22.29
CA ARG A 314 -13.91 13.68 -22.49
C ARG A 314 -15.39 13.28 -22.62
N THR A 315 -16.18 13.58 -21.60
CA THR A 315 -17.64 13.59 -21.69
C THR A 315 -18.07 14.74 -22.60
N ALA A 316 -18.64 14.42 -23.76
CA ALA A 316 -19.37 15.38 -24.58
C ALA A 316 -20.84 15.35 -24.13
N SER A 317 -21.32 16.50 -23.66
CA SER A 317 -22.70 16.72 -23.23
C SER A 317 -23.65 16.62 -24.42
N LEU A 318 -24.60 15.69 -24.37
CA LEU A 318 -25.74 15.61 -25.30
C LEU A 318 -26.87 16.50 -24.77
N THR A 319 -27.04 17.69 -25.34
CA THR A 319 -28.27 18.47 -25.21
C THR A 319 -29.22 18.12 -26.36
N SER A 320 -30.35 17.52 -26.01
CA SER A 320 -31.48 17.25 -26.90
C SER A 320 -32.14 18.54 -27.37
N THR A 321 -32.31 18.71 -28.69
CA THR A 321 -33.27 19.66 -29.26
C THR A 321 -34.16 18.94 -30.26
N SER A 322 -35.44 18.91 -29.94
CA SER A 322 -36.54 18.49 -30.80
C SER A 322 -36.89 19.61 -31.77
N SER A 323 -36.90 19.34 -33.07
CA SER A 323 -37.91 19.86 -34.02
C SER A 323 -37.59 19.33 -35.41
N VAL A 324 -38.53 18.57 -35.97
CA VAL A 324 -38.53 18.18 -37.37
C VAL A 324 -39.68 18.94 -38.02
N ASP A 325 -39.38 19.47 -39.21
CA ASP A 325 -40.22 19.51 -40.41
C ASP A 325 -40.57 20.90 -40.98
N GLY A 326 -40.40 21.05 -42.30
CA GLY A 326 -40.98 22.15 -43.09
C GLY A 326 -40.07 22.94 -44.05
N SER A 327 -39.94 22.41 -45.28
CA SER A 327 -40.05 23.14 -46.57
C SER A 327 -38.92 24.05 -47.12
N ARG A 328 -38.55 23.77 -48.39
CA ARG A 328 -37.63 24.48 -49.32
C ARG A 328 -38.24 25.80 -49.88
N PRO A 329 -37.63 26.47 -50.91
CA PRO A 329 -36.39 27.28 -50.90
C PRO A 329 -36.58 28.67 -51.58
N GLN A 330 -35.65 29.63 -51.42
CA GLN A 330 -35.47 30.69 -52.44
C GLN A 330 -34.15 31.45 -52.29
N ALA A 331 -33.55 31.74 -53.45
CA ALA A 331 -32.33 32.52 -53.65
C ALA A 331 -32.63 34.02 -53.81
N CYS A 332 -31.64 34.89 -53.53
CA CYS A 332 -31.27 36.07 -54.32
C CYS A 332 -30.21 36.95 -53.59
N THR A 333 -28.97 36.90 -54.11
CA THR A 333 -28.06 37.99 -54.52
C THR A 333 -28.01 39.40 -53.87
N HIS A 334 -26.75 39.91 -53.83
CA HIS A 334 -26.25 41.32 -53.86
C HIS A 334 -26.47 42.16 -52.59
N SER A 335 -25.59 43.05 -52.11
CA SER A 335 -24.39 43.73 -52.66
C SER A 335 -23.70 44.54 -51.54
N GLU A 336 -22.38 44.78 -51.72
CA GLU A 336 -21.54 45.96 -51.39
C GLU A 336 -22.04 47.00 -50.35
N SER A 337 -21.23 47.54 -49.43
CA SER A 337 -20.19 48.53 -49.77
C SER A 337 -19.35 49.00 -48.55
N SER A 338 -18.06 49.27 -48.84
CA SER A 338 -17.12 50.35 -48.43
C SER A 338 -17.18 50.93 -47.01
N GLU A 339 -16.09 50.95 -46.22
CA GLU A 339 -14.90 51.84 -46.25
C GLU A 339 -14.90 52.75 -45.02
N GLY A 340 -13.74 52.91 -44.38
CA GLY A 340 -13.56 53.77 -43.22
C GLY A 340 -12.24 53.51 -42.49
N LEU A 341 -11.13 53.81 -43.14
CA LEU A 341 -9.80 53.94 -42.51
C LEU A 341 -9.79 55.10 -41.50
N GLY A 342 -9.07 54.93 -40.40
CA GLY A 342 -8.68 56.01 -39.50
C GLY A 342 -7.79 55.56 -38.35
N GLN A 343 -6.47 55.61 -38.55
CA GLN A 343 -5.44 55.48 -37.52
C GLN A 343 -5.53 56.62 -36.48
N VAL A 344 -5.05 56.40 -35.24
CA VAL A 344 -3.80 56.97 -34.69
C VAL A 344 -3.68 56.68 -33.17
N ASN A 345 -2.43 56.48 -32.78
CA ASN A 345 -1.78 56.06 -31.52
C ASN A 345 -2.03 56.83 -30.20
N HIS A 346 -1.44 56.23 -29.14
CA HIS A 346 -0.97 56.75 -27.83
C HIS A 346 -1.90 56.38 -26.65
N THR A 347 -1.48 55.87 -25.48
CA THR A 347 -0.19 55.88 -24.75
C THR A 347 -0.15 54.74 -23.69
N MET A 348 1.05 54.42 -23.21
CA MET A 348 1.40 53.64 -22.00
C MET A 348 0.63 54.05 -20.73
N GLU A 349 0.40 53.13 -19.77
CA GLU A 349 1.20 53.01 -18.53
C GLU A 349 0.68 51.89 -17.60
N VAL A 350 1.58 51.48 -16.71
CA VAL A 350 1.59 50.32 -15.79
C VAL A 350 1.18 50.77 -14.37
N SER A 351 0.79 49.79 -13.54
CA SER A 351 0.82 49.69 -12.05
C SER A 351 -0.60 49.59 -11.45
N CYS A 352 -0.93 48.67 -10.55
CA CYS A 352 -0.18 47.78 -9.65
C CYS A 352 -0.72 46.35 -9.68
#